data_AF-A0A2E2QF88-F1
#
_entry.id   AF-A0A2E2QF88-F1
#
_cell.length_a   1.000
_cell.length_b   1.000
_cell.length_c   1.000
_cell.angle_alpha   90.00
_cell.angle_beta   90.00
_cell.angle_gamma   90.00
#
_symmetry.space_group_name_H-M   'P 1'
#
loop_
_entity.id
_entity.type
_entity.pdbx_description
1 polymer ?
#
loop_
_entity_poly.entity_id
_entity_poly.type
_entity_poly.pdbx_seq_one_letter_code
_entity_poly.pdbx_strand_id
1 'polypeptide(L)'
;MKSFFNYLLAFLFISVFYACGDDHDHSCEECHLAVDIVNPDGSTSEIMWEMTNPATGDHDWCDSDLATVEGSGYMYTITSPLQSCCTDSTLPAGDYGPSNGYEIHCGEGHGDD
;
A
#
# COMPACT_ATOMS: atom_id res chain seq x y z
N MET A 1 63.87 -7.11 -0.38
CA MET A 1 63.18 -7.16 0.93
C MET A 1 61.87 -6.40 0.72
N LYS A 2 60.70 -7.02 0.46
CA LYS A 2 59.75 -7.59 1.46
C LYS A 2 59.78 -6.71 2.72
N SER A 3 58.76 -5.91 3.06
CA SER A 3 57.40 -6.34 3.43
C SER A 3 56.44 -5.13 3.47
N PHE A 4 55.27 -5.20 2.82
CA PHE A 4 53.93 -5.26 3.44
C PHE A 4 53.62 -4.20 4.52
N PHE A 5 52.91 -3.13 4.13
CA PHE A 5 51.92 -2.53 5.01
C PHE A 5 50.58 -2.52 4.29
N ASN A 6 49.65 -3.21 4.92
CA ASN A 6 48.36 -3.62 4.40
C ASN A 6 47.28 -2.63 4.87
N TYR A 7 46.40 -2.33 3.93
CA TYR A 7 44.96 -2.16 4.08
C TYR A 7 44.36 -0.96 4.82
N LEU A 8 43.36 -0.43 4.09
CA LEU A 8 42.09 0.11 4.57
C LEU A 8 42.14 1.48 5.27
N LEU A 9 41.85 2.52 4.49
CA LEU A 9 40.88 3.52 4.95
C LEU A 9 39.77 3.60 3.90
N ALA A 10 38.55 3.34 4.37
CA ALA A 10 37.35 3.13 3.58
C ALA A 10 36.93 4.42 2.86
N PHE A 11 36.76 4.34 1.54
CA PHE A 11 35.88 5.24 0.80
C PHE A 11 34.44 4.78 1.03
N LEU A 12 33.75 5.45 1.96
CA LEU A 12 32.31 5.27 2.18
C LEU A 12 31.64 6.63 1.93
N PHE A 13 31.65 7.05 0.67
CA PHE A 13 30.58 7.92 0.19
C PHE A 13 29.36 7.03 0.05
N ILE A 14 28.52 6.97 1.09
CA ILE A 14 27.16 6.49 0.93
C ILE A 14 26.46 7.56 0.10
N SER A 15 26.52 7.38 -1.20
CA SER A 15 25.62 8.01 -2.15
C SER A 15 24.22 7.50 -1.82
N VAL A 16 23.52 8.15 -0.89
CA VAL A 16 22.08 7.96 -0.71
C VAL A 16 21.40 8.70 -1.87
N PHE A 17 21.56 8.14 -3.07
CA PHE A 17 20.80 8.49 -4.26
C PHE A 17 20.19 7.18 -4.76
N TYR A 18 19.24 6.66 -3.99
CA TYR A 18 18.32 5.63 -4.48
C TYR A 18 16.90 6.08 -4.15
N ALA A 19 16.47 7.12 -4.86
CA ALA A 19 15.07 7.47 -5.09
C ALA A 19 15.06 8.53 -6.20
N CYS A 20 15.56 8.16 -7.37
CA CYS A 20 15.31 8.85 -8.63
C CYS A 20 15.31 7.76 -9.71
N GLY A 21 14.16 7.13 -9.89
CA GLY A 21 13.69 6.62 -11.18
C GLY A 21 12.33 7.27 -11.35
N ASP A 22 12.18 8.32 -12.16
CA ASP A 22 11.89 8.20 -13.60
C ASP A 22 10.80 7.17 -13.86
N ASP A 23 9.56 7.65 -13.85
CA ASP A 23 8.49 7.39 -14.83
C ASP A 23 8.89 6.42 -15.96
N HIS A 24 8.77 5.11 -15.74
CA HIS A 24 8.63 4.10 -16.79
C HIS A 24 8.07 2.78 -16.21
N ASP A 25 6.76 2.55 -16.43
CA ASP A 25 6.12 1.22 -16.54
C ASP A 25 6.32 0.19 -15.41
N HIS A 26 6.23 0.60 -14.14
CA HIS A 26 5.77 -0.30 -13.08
C HIS A 26 4.38 0.16 -12.69
N SER A 27 3.34 -0.64 -12.97
CA SER A 27 1.97 -0.35 -12.51
C SER A 27 1.92 -0.56 -11.00
N CYS A 28 2.39 0.45 -10.28
CA CYS A 28 2.27 0.55 -8.84
C CYS A 28 1.05 1.40 -8.55
N GLU A 29 0.14 0.87 -7.76
CA GLU A 29 -1.10 1.53 -7.40
C GLU A 29 -1.29 1.47 -5.89
N GLU A 30 -1.85 2.54 -5.31
CA GLU A 30 -2.38 2.50 -3.95
C GLU A 30 -3.67 1.66 -3.93
N CYS A 31 -3.89 0.95 -2.83
CA CYS A 31 -5.09 0.12 -2.64
C CYS A 31 -5.77 0.44 -1.31
N HIS A 32 -7.10 0.34 -1.27
CA HIS A 32 -7.89 0.52 -0.06
C HIS A 32 -9.03 -0.49 0.04
N LEU A 33 -9.45 -0.76 1.28
CA LEU A 33 -10.70 -1.47 1.56
C LEU A 33 -11.85 -0.47 1.52
N ALA A 34 -12.94 -0.80 0.83
CA ALA A 34 -14.15 0.02 0.76
C ALA A 34 -15.40 -0.73 1.25
N VAL A 35 -16.34 0.03 1.81
CA VAL A 35 -17.73 -0.40 2.05
C VAL A 35 -18.68 0.71 1.66
N ASP A 36 -19.67 0.36 0.85
CA ASP A 36 -20.80 1.22 0.50
C ASP A 36 -21.76 1.46 1.68
N ILE A 37 -22.16 2.71 1.85
CA ILE A 37 -23.19 3.15 2.79
C ILE A 37 -24.30 3.85 2.04
N VAL A 38 -25.53 3.39 2.26
CA VAL A 38 -26.73 4.06 1.77
C VAL A 38 -27.15 5.16 2.76
N ASN A 39 -27.09 6.40 2.30
CA ASN A 39 -27.50 7.57 3.06
C ASN A 39 -29.03 7.67 3.20
N PRO A 40 -29.55 8.44 4.17
CA PRO A 40 -30.98 8.61 4.37
C PRO A 40 -31.73 9.22 3.17
N ASP A 41 -31.03 9.96 2.30
CA ASP A 41 -31.58 10.55 1.08
C ASP A 41 -31.56 9.59 -0.13
N GLY A 42 -31.05 8.36 0.06
CA GLY A 42 -30.94 7.33 -0.96
C GLY A 42 -29.68 7.41 -1.82
N SER A 43 -28.77 8.34 -1.56
CA SER A 43 -27.43 8.34 -2.17
C SER A 43 -26.53 7.25 -1.56
N THR A 44 -25.48 6.86 -2.27
CA THR A 44 -24.43 5.97 -1.76
C THR A 44 -23.17 6.77 -1.48
N SER A 45 -22.45 6.43 -0.42
CA SER A 45 -21.11 6.94 -0.11
C SER A 45 -20.24 5.79 0.35
N GLU A 46 -18.93 5.89 0.14
CA GLU A 46 -17.99 4.84 0.52
C GLU A 46 -17.24 5.24 1.79
N ILE A 47 -17.01 4.25 2.66
CA ILE A 47 -15.97 4.36 3.67
C ILE A 47 -14.76 3.57 3.18
N MET A 48 -13.62 4.26 3.11
CA MET A 48 -12.37 3.70 2.63
C MET A 48 -11.32 3.64 3.75
N TRP A 49 -10.48 2.62 3.72
CA TRP A 49 -9.32 2.44 4.60
C TRP A 49 -8.08 2.03 3.79
N GLU A 50 -7.05 2.86 3.83
CA GLU A 50 -5.78 2.60 3.14
C GLU A 50 -5.13 1.29 3.57
N MET A 51 -4.72 0.49 2.60
CA MET A 51 -3.98 -0.74 2.83
C MET A 51 -2.47 -0.45 2.77
N THR A 52 -1.74 -0.93 3.77
CA THR A 52 -0.28 -0.98 3.70
C THR A 52 0.14 -2.32 3.13
N ASN A 53 0.97 -2.31 2.11
CA ASN A 53 1.65 -3.47 1.58
C ASN A 53 2.55 -4.08 2.66
N PRO A 54 2.27 -5.31 3.13
CA PRO A 54 3.03 -5.92 4.22
C PRO A 54 4.46 -6.31 3.81
N ALA A 55 4.76 -6.41 2.51
CA ALA A 55 6.09 -6.73 2.01
C ALA A 55 7.02 -5.51 2.03
N THR A 56 6.51 -4.33 1.70
CA THR A 56 7.30 -3.08 1.59
C THR A 56 7.14 -2.17 2.80
N GLY A 57 5.99 -2.23 3.48
CA GLY A 57 5.58 -1.29 4.51
C GLY A 57 5.06 0.04 3.97
N ASP A 58 4.87 0.15 2.64
CA ASP A 58 4.32 1.34 1.96
C ASP A 58 2.86 1.10 1.52
N HIS A 59 2.22 2.10 0.92
CA HIS A 59 0.85 1.98 0.37
C HIS A 59 0.82 1.44 -1.07
N ASP A 60 1.96 1.46 -1.77
CA ASP A 60 2.06 1.01 -3.14
C ASP A 60 2.09 -0.52 -3.28
N TRP A 61 1.26 -1.02 -4.19
CA TRP A 61 1.26 -2.40 -4.66
C TRP A 61 1.66 -2.43 -6.13
N CYS A 62 2.75 -3.12 -6.45
CA CYS A 62 3.31 -3.16 -7.80
C CYS A 62 3.23 -4.56 -8.41
N ASP A 63 3.16 -4.62 -9.74
CA ASP A 63 3.36 -5.84 -10.54
C ASP A 63 2.53 -7.05 -10.03
N SER A 64 3.18 -8.12 -9.58
CA SER A 64 2.51 -9.33 -9.10
C SER A 64 1.77 -9.15 -7.79
N ASP A 65 2.21 -8.20 -6.96
CA ASP A 65 1.55 -7.90 -5.69
C ASP A 65 0.22 -7.21 -5.98
N LEU A 66 0.20 -6.27 -6.94
CA LEU A 66 -1.01 -5.62 -7.46
C LEU A 66 -1.99 -6.64 -8.03
N ALA A 67 -1.54 -7.49 -8.95
CA ALA A 67 -2.38 -8.53 -9.56
C ALA A 67 -2.95 -9.54 -8.53
N THR A 68 -2.26 -9.72 -7.41
CA THR A 68 -2.72 -10.60 -6.33
C THR A 68 -3.80 -9.94 -5.49
N VAL A 69 -3.62 -8.66 -5.13
CA VAL A 69 -4.56 -7.91 -4.28
C VAL A 69 -5.87 -7.58 -5.00
N GLU A 70 -5.83 -7.34 -6.31
CA GLU A 70 -7.02 -7.19 -7.17
C GLU A 70 -7.77 -8.52 -7.39
N GLY A 71 -7.22 -9.64 -6.91
CA GLY A 71 -7.85 -10.94 -7.03
C GLY A 71 -9.19 -10.99 -6.28
N SER A 72 -10.26 -11.42 -6.97
CA SER A 72 -11.62 -11.56 -6.41
C SER A 72 -11.78 -12.40 -5.11
N GLY A 73 -10.75 -13.15 -4.72
CA GLY A 73 -10.73 -13.94 -3.48
C GLY A 73 -9.68 -13.48 -2.46
N TYR A 74 -9.01 -12.34 -2.71
CA TYR A 74 -8.01 -11.82 -1.81
C TYR A 74 -8.65 -11.39 -0.48
N MET A 75 -7.92 -11.62 0.61
CA MET A 75 -8.30 -11.19 1.94
C MET A 75 -7.11 -10.43 2.54
N TYR A 76 -7.34 -9.18 2.93
CA TYR A 76 -6.36 -8.33 3.58
C TYR A 76 -6.41 -8.53 5.09
N THR A 77 -5.26 -8.85 5.70
CA THR A 77 -5.13 -9.00 7.15
C THR A 77 -4.66 -7.70 7.79
N ILE A 78 -5.55 -7.09 8.57
CA ILE A 78 -5.24 -5.93 9.40
C ILE A 78 -4.77 -6.42 10.78
N THR A 79 -3.55 -6.07 11.17
CA THR A 79 -2.98 -6.46 12.47
C THR A 79 -3.17 -5.40 13.56
N SER A 80 -3.43 -4.14 13.17
CA SER A 80 -3.73 -3.01 14.05
C SER A 80 -4.85 -2.17 13.44
N PRO A 81 -5.77 -1.60 14.23
CA PRO A 81 -6.93 -0.89 13.68
C PRO A 81 -6.55 0.19 12.67
N LEU A 82 -7.27 0.25 11.55
CA LEU A 82 -7.14 1.29 10.54
C LEU A 82 -8.16 2.40 10.79
N GLN A 83 -7.77 3.65 10.57
CA GLN A 83 -8.70 4.77 10.50
C GLN A 83 -9.04 5.05 9.06
N SER A 84 -10.31 5.39 8.81
CA SER A 84 -10.74 5.79 7.49
C SER A 84 -10.08 7.13 7.12
N CYS A 85 -9.74 7.29 5.84
CA CYS A 85 -9.27 8.57 5.29
C CYS A 85 -10.34 9.67 5.37
N CYS A 86 -11.60 9.26 5.38
CA CYS A 86 -12.70 10.05 4.86
C CYS A 86 -13.85 10.16 5.86
N THR A 87 -13.81 9.39 6.96
CA THR A 87 -14.77 9.43 8.05
C THR A 87 -14.07 9.18 9.40
N ASP A 88 -14.77 9.37 10.51
CA ASP A 88 -14.28 9.00 11.86
C ASP A 88 -14.34 7.48 12.13
N SER A 89 -14.55 6.66 11.09
CA SER A 89 -14.77 5.22 11.24
C SER A 89 -13.46 4.46 11.38
N THR A 90 -13.41 3.59 12.40
CA THR A 90 -12.29 2.71 12.67
C THR A 90 -12.61 1.28 12.23
N LEU A 91 -11.74 0.68 11.44
CA LEU A 91 -11.77 -0.74 11.11
C LEU A 91 -10.87 -1.50 12.09
N PRO A 92 -11.39 -2.42 12.93
CA PRO A 92 -10.56 -3.17 13.85
C PRO A 92 -9.62 -4.16 13.13
N ALA A 93 -8.69 -4.76 13.88
CA ALA A 93 -7.87 -5.84 13.36
C ALA A 93 -8.73 -7.05 12.97
N GLY A 94 -8.39 -7.71 11.86
CA GLY A 94 -9.16 -8.80 11.26
C GLY A 94 -8.79 -9.05 9.81
N ASP A 95 -9.47 -10.02 9.19
CA ASP A 95 -9.32 -10.32 7.76
C ASP A 95 -10.51 -9.76 6.99
N TYR A 96 -10.26 -9.01 5.92
CA TYR A 96 -11.26 -8.25 5.18
C TYR A 96 -11.12 -8.44 3.67
N GLY A 97 -12.23 -8.53 2.97
CA GLY A 97 -12.24 -8.63 1.51
C GLY A 97 -13.61 -9.05 0.96
N PRO A 98 -13.69 -9.45 -0.31
CA PRO A 98 -14.96 -9.71 -0.99
C PRO A 98 -15.84 -10.75 -0.30
N SER A 99 -15.23 -11.69 0.46
CA SER A 99 -15.97 -12.75 1.14
C SER A 99 -16.78 -12.30 2.37
N ASN A 100 -16.49 -11.11 2.92
CA ASN A 100 -17.16 -10.59 4.11
C ASN A 100 -17.74 -9.18 3.94
N GLY A 101 -18.01 -8.79 2.69
CA GLY A 101 -18.75 -7.57 2.37
C GLY A 101 -17.89 -6.32 2.24
N TYR A 102 -16.57 -6.48 2.11
CA TYR A 102 -15.64 -5.41 1.80
C TYR A 102 -15.19 -5.54 0.36
N GLU A 103 -14.93 -4.42 -0.28
CA GLU A 103 -14.34 -4.36 -1.62
C GLU A 103 -12.90 -3.90 -1.52
N ILE A 104 -12.07 -4.31 -2.47
CA ILE A 104 -10.69 -3.84 -2.59
C ILE A 104 -10.58 -3.14 -3.92
N HIS A 105 -10.22 -1.88 -3.85
CA HIS A 105 -10.01 -1.03 -5.01
C HIS A 105 -8.54 -0.61 -5.04
N CYS A 106 -7.95 -0.65 -6.23
CA CYS A 106 -6.57 -0.27 -6.47
C CYS A 106 -6.52 0.69 -7.65
N GLY A 107 -5.67 1.72 -7.58
CA GLY A 107 -5.50 2.71 -8.64
C GLY A 107 -6.69 3.67 -8.79
N GLU A 108 -7.65 3.59 -7.89
CA GLU A 108 -8.66 4.63 -7.70
C GLU A 108 -8.06 5.69 -6.80
N GLY A 109 -7.27 6.59 -7.38
CA GLY A 109 -6.78 7.77 -6.68
C GLY A 109 -7.96 8.50 -6.06
N HIS A 110 -7.83 8.88 -4.78
CA HIS A 110 -8.83 9.72 -4.11
C HIS A 110 -9.09 10.94 -4.98
N GLY A 111 -10.29 11.03 -5.56
CA GLY A 111 -10.60 11.97 -6.64
C GLY A 111 -10.07 13.38 -6.39
N ASP A 112 -8.93 13.68 -7.01
CA ASP A 112 -8.43 15.03 -7.22
C ASP A 112 -9.01 15.54 -8.54
N ASP A 113 -10.32 15.81 -8.57
CA ASP A 113 -10.98 16.63 -9.60
C ASP A 113 -11.53 17.93 -9.00
#